data_AF-A0A3N7H946-F1
#
_entry.id   AF-A0A3N7H946-F1
#
_cell.length_a   1.000
_cell.length_b   1.000
_cell.length_c   1.000
_cell.angle_alpha   90.00
_cell.angle_beta   90.00
_cell.angle_gamma   90.00
#
_symmetry.space_group_name_H-M   'P 1'
#
loop_
_entity.id
_entity.type
_entity.pdbx_description
1 polymer ?
#
loop_
_entity_poly.entity_id
_entity_poly.type
_entity_poly.pdbx_seq_one_letter_code
_entity_poly.pdbx_strand_id
1 'polypeptide(L)'
;MHIQDEKRLLLALSNGNREAFDTLFRNFFPKLSRFLRGMLDDEAAADDLAQDIFVKLWQNRDLFAHIENLDAYLFTAAKNALYNHIKRKAKTDFLPLSNAVEVPSLEQLEEVLSAHDLEVLIDQTIEKMPPKRKTVFNLSRKEGLSNEKIAHYLHISKRTVETHISAALADIRKAIRLFIFFL
;
A
#
# COMPACT_ATOMS: atom_id res chain seq x y z
N MET A 1 1.81 -12.15 15.62
CA MET A 1 3.23 -11.90 15.93
C MET A 1 3.30 -10.86 17.04
N HIS A 2 4.15 -11.05 18.04
CA HIS A 2 4.40 -10.04 19.08
C HIS A 2 5.45 -9.03 18.59
N ILE A 3 5.41 -7.79 19.08
CA ILE A 3 6.31 -6.69 18.66
C ILE A 3 7.79 -7.04 18.93
N GLN A 4 8.09 -7.80 19.99
CA GLN A 4 9.44 -8.26 20.31
C GLN A 4 9.96 -9.31 19.32
N ASP A 5 9.08 -10.16 18.77
CA ASP A 5 9.45 -11.12 17.72
C ASP A 5 9.76 -10.41 16.40
N GLU A 6 9.03 -9.33 16.10
CA GLU A 6 9.20 -8.54 14.90
C GLU A 6 10.57 -7.84 14.84
N LYS A 7 10.96 -7.13 15.91
CA LYS A 7 12.27 -6.48 15.98
C LYS A 7 13.42 -7.47 15.82
N ARG A 8 13.30 -8.66 16.42
CA ARG A 8 14.30 -9.72 16.27
C ARG A 8 14.37 -10.24 14.83
N LEU A 9 13.21 -10.42 14.17
CA LEU A 9 13.15 -10.82 12.77
C LEU A 9 13.75 -9.75 11.84
N LEU A 10 13.47 -8.48 12.09
CA LEU A 10 14.03 -7.36 11.32
C LEU A 10 15.55 -7.25 11.49
N LEU A 11 16.06 -7.42 12.71
CA LEU A 11 17.50 -7.46 12.96
C LEU A 11 18.16 -8.66 12.27
N ALA A 12 17.57 -9.85 12.37
CA ALA A 12 18.09 -11.04 11.68
C ALA A 12 18.08 -10.85 10.15
N LEU A 13 17.00 -10.27 9.60
CA LEU A 13 16.89 -9.92 8.19
C LEU A 13 17.99 -8.96 7.75
N SER A 14 18.27 -7.91 8.53
CA SER A 14 19.33 -6.94 8.23
C SER A 14 20.72 -7.55 8.15
N ASN A 15 20.93 -8.68 8.84
CA ASN A 15 22.17 -9.46 8.76
C ASN A 15 22.16 -10.51 7.62
N GLY A 16 21.19 -10.45 6.71
CA GLY A 16 21.08 -11.38 5.58
C GLY A 16 20.47 -12.75 5.92
N ASN A 17 19.79 -12.89 7.06
CA ASN A 17 19.15 -14.16 7.41
C ASN A 17 17.94 -14.43 6.51
N ARG A 18 18.04 -15.47 5.68
CA ARG A 18 16.99 -15.89 4.75
C ARG A 18 15.75 -16.46 5.43
N GLU A 19 15.91 -17.18 6.53
CA GLU A 19 14.77 -17.73 7.29
C GLU A 19 13.92 -16.63 7.93
N ALA A 20 14.58 -15.55 8.37
CA ALA A 20 13.89 -14.35 8.85
C ALA A 20 13.07 -13.70 7.73
N PHE A 21 13.64 -13.58 6.52
CA PHE A 21 12.91 -13.10 5.35
C PHE A 21 11.71 -13.99 5.01
N ASP A 22 11.89 -15.31 4.95
CA ASP A 22 10.80 -16.25 4.63
C ASP A 22 9.65 -16.15 5.64
N THR A 23 9.98 -15.95 6.92
CA THR A 23 9.00 -15.76 7.98
C THR A 23 8.24 -14.45 7.81
N LEU A 24 8.92 -13.35 7.50
CA LEU A 24 8.27 -12.07 7.19
C LEU A 24 7.39 -12.18 5.93
N PHE A 25 7.90 -12.79 4.86
CA PHE A 25 7.15 -13.00 3.64
C PHE A 25 5.84 -13.75 3.89
N ARG A 26 5.90 -14.91 4.56
CA ARG A 26 4.70 -15.71 4.90
C ARG A 26 3.65 -14.92 5.71
N ASN A 27 4.10 -14.06 6.61
CA ASN A 27 3.22 -13.33 7.52
C ASN A 27 2.61 -12.06 6.91
N PHE A 28 3.35 -11.38 6.03
CA PHE A 28 2.99 -10.04 5.55
C PHE A 28 2.59 -10.00 4.08
N PHE A 29 3.09 -10.91 3.24
CA PHE A 29 2.69 -10.97 1.82
C PHE A 29 1.18 -11.10 1.63
N PRO A 30 0.46 -12.01 2.33
CA PRO A 30 -1.00 -12.13 2.14
C PRO A 30 -1.77 -10.87 2.54
N LYS A 31 -1.29 -10.14 3.56
CA LYS A 31 -1.91 -8.87 3.99
C LYS A 31 -1.71 -7.79 2.94
N LEU A 32 -0.48 -7.67 2.43
CA LEU A 32 -0.08 -6.68 1.44
C LEU A 32 -0.78 -6.90 0.10
N SER A 33 -0.77 -8.15 -0.40
CA SER A 33 -1.49 -8.55 -1.61
C SER A 33 -2.99 -8.26 -1.48
N ARG A 34 -3.64 -8.64 -0.36
CA ARG A 34 -5.06 -8.33 -0.13
C ARG A 34 -5.34 -6.83 -0.16
N PHE A 35 -4.44 -6.02 0.40
CA PHE A 35 -4.57 -4.57 0.35
C PHE A 35 -4.48 -4.05 -1.10
N LEU A 36 -3.48 -4.48 -1.87
CA LEU A 36 -3.28 -4.07 -3.25
C LEU A 36 -4.42 -4.53 -4.17
N ARG A 37 -4.94 -5.74 -3.99
CA ARG A 37 -6.18 -6.22 -4.67
C ARG A 37 -7.42 -5.42 -4.26
N GLY A 38 -7.41 -4.85 -3.05
CA GLY A 38 -8.41 -3.89 -2.62
C GLY A 38 -8.35 -2.56 -3.37
N MET A 39 -7.22 -2.24 -4.00
CA MET A 39 -6.98 -0.97 -4.71
C MET A 39 -6.98 -1.14 -6.24
N LEU A 40 -6.51 -2.28 -6.74
CA LEU A 40 -6.40 -2.60 -8.15
C LEU A 40 -7.54 -3.52 -8.58
N ASP A 41 -8.02 -3.35 -9.80
CA ASP A 41 -8.98 -4.27 -10.41
C ASP A 41 -8.31 -5.51 -11.05
N ASP A 42 -6.97 -5.53 -11.07
CA ASP A 42 -6.14 -6.60 -11.63
C ASP A 42 -5.42 -7.33 -10.48
N GLU A 43 -5.81 -8.58 -10.22
CA GLU A 43 -5.23 -9.40 -9.16
C GLU A 43 -3.77 -9.79 -9.44
N ALA A 44 -3.42 -10.02 -10.71
CA ALA A 44 -2.05 -10.38 -11.08
C ALA A 44 -1.13 -9.19 -10.83
N ALA A 45 -1.53 -7.99 -11.26
CA ALA A 45 -0.79 -6.77 -10.98
C ALA A 45 -0.63 -6.51 -9.46
N ALA A 46 -1.64 -6.83 -8.65
CA ALA A 46 -1.56 -6.67 -7.21
C ALA A 46 -0.52 -7.61 -6.56
N ASP A 47 -0.46 -8.87 -7.01
CA ASP A 47 0.52 -9.85 -6.51
C ASP A 47 1.93 -9.51 -6.98
N ASP A 48 2.10 -9.08 -8.24
CA ASP A 48 3.39 -8.62 -8.78
C ASP A 48 3.93 -7.42 -7.99
N LEU A 49 3.09 -6.42 -7.70
CA LEU A 49 3.49 -5.27 -6.88
C LEU A 49 3.84 -5.68 -5.45
N ALA A 50 3.10 -6.61 -4.85
CA ALA A 50 3.43 -7.14 -3.53
C ALA A 50 4.80 -7.82 -3.56
N GLN A 51 5.06 -8.64 -4.58
CA GLN A 51 6.34 -9.34 -4.76
C GLN A 51 7.49 -8.34 -4.94
N ASP A 52 7.33 -7.33 -5.79
CA ASP A 52 8.31 -6.25 -6.00
C ASP A 52 8.68 -5.54 -4.69
N ILE A 53 7.70 -5.28 -3.81
CA ILE A 53 7.96 -4.68 -2.51
C ILE A 53 8.84 -5.59 -1.65
N PHE A 54 8.58 -6.91 -1.64
CA PHE A 54 9.42 -7.86 -0.90
C PHE A 54 10.81 -8.05 -1.51
N VAL A 55 10.92 -7.99 -2.85
CA VAL A 55 12.23 -8.00 -3.52
C VAL A 55 13.04 -6.77 -3.13
N LYS A 56 12.44 -5.58 -3.16
CA LYS A 56 13.08 -4.34 -2.71
C LYS A 56 13.42 -4.38 -1.23
N LEU A 57 12.59 -4.99 -0.41
CA LEU A 57 12.85 -5.21 1.01
C LEU A 57 14.10 -6.07 1.22
N TRP A 58 14.26 -7.16 0.47
CA TRP A 58 15.45 -8.01 0.55
C TRP A 58 16.71 -7.30 0.04
N GLN A 59 16.60 -6.56 -1.06
CA GLN A 59 17.72 -5.79 -1.64
C GLN A 59 18.22 -4.71 -0.68
N ASN A 60 17.30 -4.03 0.01
CA ASN A 60 17.60 -2.94 0.94
C ASN A 60 17.56 -3.38 2.42
N ARG A 61 17.70 -4.69 2.69
CA ARG A 61 17.52 -5.29 4.02
C ARG A 61 18.35 -4.65 5.12
N ASP A 62 19.51 -4.09 4.79
CA ASP A 62 20.43 -3.48 5.74
C ASP A 62 19.80 -2.27 6.47
N LEU A 63 18.83 -1.60 5.83
CA LEU A 63 18.09 -0.47 6.41
C LEU A 63 17.04 -0.89 7.45
N PHE A 64 16.70 -2.18 7.51
CA PHE A 64 15.55 -2.67 8.29
C PHE A 64 15.84 -2.83 9.78
N ALA A 65 17.11 -2.75 10.21
CA ALA A 65 17.49 -2.75 11.62
C ALA A 65 16.85 -1.58 12.40
N HIS A 66 16.47 -0.50 11.70
CA HIS A 66 15.92 0.72 12.29
C HIS A 66 14.41 0.89 12.12
N ILE A 67 13.72 -0.07 11.48
CA ILE A 67 12.27 0.03 11.30
C ILE A 67 11.58 -0.31 12.61
N GLU A 68 10.80 0.63 13.12
CA GLU A 68 10.05 0.45 14.37
C GLU A 68 8.70 -0.25 14.16
N ASN A 69 8.10 -0.10 12.99
CA ASN A 69 6.78 -0.63 12.64
C ASN A 69 6.76 -1.10 11.18
N LEU A 70 6.82 -2.41 10.97
CA LEU A 70 6.86 -2.99 9.63
C LEU A 70 5.52 -2.85 8.89
N ASP A 71 4.38 -2.97 9.58
CA ASP A 71 3.06 -2.80 8.95
C ASP A 71 2.92 -1.39 8.36
N ALA A 72 3.33 -0.34 9.08
CA ALA A 72 3.31 1.04 8.61
C ALA A 72 4.29 1.27 7.44
N TYR A 73 5.49 0.70 7.52
CA TYR A 73 6.47 0.75 6.44
C TYR A 73 5.92 0.10 5.16
N LEU A 74 5.39 -1.12 5.27
CA LEU A 74 4.83 -1.87 4.13
C LEU A 74 3.61 -1.17 3.56
N PHE A 75 2.78 -0.53 4.39
CA PHE A 75 1.67 0.28 3.93
C PHE A 75 2.14 1.48 3.09
N THR A 76 3.19 2.17 3.54
CA THR A 76 3.80 3.29 2.79
C THR A 76 4.41 2.79 1.48
N ALA A 77 5.15 1.68 1.51
CA ALA A 77 5.69 1.05 0.31
C ALA A 77 4.59 0.64 -0.68
N ALA A 78 3.44 0.17 -0.19
CA ALA A 78 2.28 -0.16 -1.00
C ALA A 78 1.68 1.07 -1.69
N LYS A 79 1.51 2.19 -0.96
CA LYS A 79 1.04 3.47 -1.55
C LYS A 79 1.96 3.91 -2.69
N ASN A 80 3.28 3.84 -2.47
CA ASN A 80 4.27 4.21 -3.49
C ASN A 80 4.28 3.26 -4.69
N ALA A 81 4.14 1.96 -4.47
CA ALA A 81 4.04 0.97 -5.54
C ALA A 81 2.78 1.17 -6.39
N LEU A 82 1.64 1.42 -5.73
CA LEU A 82 0.36 1.72 -6.36
C LEU A 82 0.44 2.98 -7.23
N TYR A 83 1.04 4.06 -6.72
CA TYR A 83 1.30 5.27 -7.49
C TYR A 83 2.09 4.97 -8.77
N ASN A 84 3.23 4.28 -8.63
CA ASN A 84 4.09 3.97 -9.76
C ASN A 84 3.37 3.09 -10.80
N HIS A 85 2.55 2.15 -10.36
CA HIS A 85 1.74 1.32 -11.24
C HIS A 85 0.72 2.15 -12.02
N ILE A 86 -0.07 2.98 -11.32
CA ILE A 86 -1.09 3.84 -11.92
C ILE A 86 -0.45 4.81 -12.92
N LYS A 87 0.66 5.46 -12.56
CA LYS A 87 1.41 6.37 -13.44
C LYS A 87 1.84 5.67 -14.73
N ARG A 88 2.41 4.47 -14.62
CA ARG A 88 2.83 3.68 -15.79
C ARG A 88 1.64 3.29 -16.66
N LYS A 89 0.55 2.84 -16.04
CA LYS A 89 -0.66 2.43 -16.76
C LYS A 89 -1.30 3.61 -17.50
N ALA A 90 -1.43 4.76 -16.84
CA ALA A 90 -1.89 5.99 -17.48
C ALA A 90 -1.00 6.33 -18.69
N LYS A 91 0.33 6.28 -18.55
CA LYS A 91 1.25 6.52 -19.69
C LYS A 91 1.00 5.58 -20.87
N THR A 92 0.74 4.30 -20.61
CA THR A 92 0.47 3.29 -21.64
C THR A 92 -0.91 3.48 -22.29
N ASP A 93 -1.94 3.78 -21.50
CA ASP A 93 -3.33 3.93 -21.96
C ASP A 93 -3.56 5.26 -22.70
N PHE A 94 -2.83 6.34 -22.32
CA PHE A 94 -2.82 7.64 -23.01
C PHE A 94 -1.85 7.72 -24.21
N LEU A 95 -1.25 6.60 -24.61
CA LEU A 95 -0.58 6.43 -25.91
C LEU A 95 -1.51 5.70 -26.91
N PRO A 96 -2.65 6.27 -27.36
CA PRO A 96 -3.30 5.74 -28.54
C PRO A 96 -2.48 6.17 -29.77
N LEU A 97 -2.12 5.19 -30.61
CA LEU A 97 -1.81 5.31 -32.04
C LEU A 97 -1.61 6.75 -32.57
N SER A 98 -0.45 7.36 -32.34
CA SER A 98 -0.02 8.52 -33.11
C SER A 98 1.23 8.14 -33.90
N ASN A 99 0.99 7.70 -35.14
CA ASN A 99 1.93 8.01 -36.19
C ASN A 99 1.98 9.55 -36.29
N ALA A 100 3.19 10.10 -36.12
CA ALA A 100 3.59 11.43 -36.57
C ALA A 100 2.75 12.63 -36.12
N VAL A 101 2.97 13.13 -34.90
CA VAL A 101 3.00 14.59 -34.61
C VAL A 101 4.03 14.81 -33.50
N GLU A 102 4.90 15.81 -33.65
CA GLU A 102 5.82 16.25 -32.59
C GLU A 102 5.02 16.62 -31.34
N VAL A 103 5.08 15.72 -30.35
CA VAL A 103 4.53 15.94 -29.00
C VAL A 103 5.49 16.88 -28.27
N PRO A 104 5.00 17.90 -27.53
CA PRO A 104 5.83 18.73 -26.67
C PRO A 104 6.72 17.85 -25.77
N SER A 105 7.97 18.29 -25.54
CA SER A 105 8.97 17.51 -24.82
C SER A 105 8.45 17.01 -23.47
N LEU A 106 8.71 15.73 -23.20
CA LEU A 106 8.27 14.94 -22.03
C LEU A 106 8.48 15.60 -20.66
N GLU A 107 9.40 16.55 -20.55
CA GLU A 107 9.67 17.35 -19.35
C GLU A 107 8.48 18.25 -18.95
N GLN A 108 7.60 18.60 -19.90
CA GLN A 108 6.43 19.47 -19.62
C GLN A 108 5.24 18.70 -19.02
N LEU A 109 5.24 17.37 -19.06
CA LEU A 109 4.21 16.53 -18.44
C LEU A 109 4.63 16.01 -17.04
N GLU A 110 5.90 16.18 -16.66
CA GLU A 110 6.42 15.75 -15.35
C GLU A 110 5.84 16.52 -14.16
N GLU A 111 5.24 17.68 -14.39
CA GLU A 111 4.70 18.56 -13.33
C GLU A 111 3.27 18.23 -12.87
N VAL A 112 2.53 17.35 -13.57
CA VAL A 112 1.09 17.20 -13.32
C VAL A 112 0.76 16.12 -12.27
N LEU A 113 1.69 15.23 -11.94
CA LEU A 113 1.45 14.13 -11.00
C LEU A 113 2.71 13.72 -10.25
N SER A 114 2.80 14.10 -8.98
CA SER A 114 3.83 13.58 -8.08
C SER A 114 3.30 12.41 -7.24
N ALA A 115 4.20 11.57 -6.73
CA ALA A 115 3.85 10.53 -5.75
C ALA A 115 3.17 11.14 -4.51
N HIS A 116 3.54 12.38 -4.20
CA HIS A 116 2.99 13.18 -3.14
C HIS A 116 1.50 13.48 -3.34
N ASP A 117 1.04 13.77 -4.57
CA ASP A 117 -0.38 14.08 -4.81
C ASP A 117 -1.29 12.87 -4.57
N LEU A 118 -0.86 11.67 -4.99
CA LEU A 118 -1.62 10.45 -4.69
C LEU A 118 -1.57 10.13 -3.18
N GLU A 119 -0.44 10.36 -2.55
CA GLU A 119 -0.28 10.19 -1.11
C GLU A 119 -1.27 11.08 -0.33
N VAL A 120 -1.30 12.37 -0.69
CA VAL A 120 -2.19 13.40 -0.15
C VAL A 120 -3.64 13.04 -0.42
N LEU A 121 -4.00 12.58 -1.62
CA LEU A 121 -5.35 12.15 -1.94
C LEU A 121 -5.82 11.01 -1.03
N ILE A 122 -4.98 9.98 -0.83
CA ILE A 122 -5.31 8.84 0.04
C ILE A 122 -5.52 9.33 1.47
N ASP A 123 -4.62 10.17 1.98
CA ASP A 123 -4.69 10.64 3.36
C ASP A 123 -5.90 11.57 3.57
N GLN A 124 -6.19 12.48 2.65
CA GLN A 124 -7.40 13.29 2.68
C GLN A 124 -8.69 12.45 2.60
N THR A 125 -8.67 11.36 1.83
CA THR A 125 -9.81 10.45 1.75
C THR A 125 -10.03 9.76 3.09
N ILE A 126 -8.98 9.30 3.76
CA ILE A 126 -9.05 8.70 5.10
C ILE A 126 -9.56 9.71 6.13
N GLU A 127 -9.12 10.96 6.06
CA GLU A 127 -9.54 12.03 6.98
C GLU A 127 -11.03 12.38 6.85
N LYS A 128 -11.60 12.24 5.64
CA LYS A 128 -13.04 12.49 5.39
C LYS A 128 -13.94 11.31 5.75
N MET A 129 -13.40 10.15 6.16
CA MET A 129 -14.20 8.98 6.52
C MET A 129 -14.95 9.19 7.84
N PRO A 130 -16.08 8.48 8.05
CA PRO A 130 -16.73 8.45 9.36
C PRO A 130 -15.75 8.03 10.47
N PRO A 131 -15.83 8.62 11.69
CA PRO A 131 -14.81 8.44 12.72
C PRO A 131 -14.47 6.97 13.03
N LYS A 132 -15.48 6.11 13.15
CA LYS A 132 -15.26 4.67 13.39
C LYS A 132 -14.52 3.97 12.26
N ARG A 133 -14.83 4.31 11.00
CA ARG A 133 -14.17 3.74 9.81
C ARG A 133 -12.71 4.19 9.76
N LYS A 134 -12.46 5.48 9.96
CA LYS A 134 -11.11 6.06 10.05
C LYS A 134 -10.29 5.38 11.15
N THR A 135 -10.84 5.27 12.36
CA THR A 135 -10.16 4.62 13.49
C THR A 135 -9.83 3.17 13.19
N VAL A 136 -10.79 2.38 12.70
CA VAL A 136 -10.55 0.98 12.31
C VAL A 136 -9.45 0.87 11.25
N PHE A 137 -9.49 1.72 10.22
CA PHE A 137 -8.50 1.71 9.16
C PHE A 137 -7.10 2.06 9.69
N ASN A 138 -6.96 3.11 10.50
CA ASN A 138 -5.69 3.52 11.09
C ASN A 138 -5.12 2.45 12.02
N LEU A 139 -5.93 1.88 12.91
CA LEU A 139 -5.48 0.78 13.77
C LEU A 139 -4.98 -0.41 12.96
N SER A 140 -5.61 -0.69 11.82
CA SER A 140 -5.24 -1.82 10.97
C SER A 140 -4.03 -1.56 10.07
N ARG A 141 -3.81 -0.32 9.59
CA ARG A 141 -2.79 0.00 8.58
C ARG A 141 -1.60 0.79 9.12
N LYS A 142 -1.83 1.68 10.08
CA LYS A 142 -0.78 2.46 10.75
C LYS A 142 -0.26 1.74 11.99
N GLU A 143 -1.15 1.19 12.80
CA GLU A 143 -0.78 0.49 14.04
C GLU A 143 -0.59 -1.02 13.89
N GLY A 144 -0.83 -1.59 12.69
CA GLY A 144 -0.60 -3.01 12.40
C GLY A 144 -1.48 -4.01 13.18
N LEU A 145 -2.58 -3.56 13.79
CA LEU A 145 -3.44 -4.42 14.60
C LEU A 145 -4.25 -5.39 13.72
N SER A 146 -4.37 -6.64 14.17
CA SER A 146 -5.23 -7.63 13.51
C SER A 146 -6.71 -7.28 13.72
N ASN A 147 -7.57 -7.78 12.83
CA ASN A 147 -9.01 -7.53 12.93
C ASN A 147 -9.58 -8.00 14.28
N GLU A 148 -9.06 -9.11 14.83
CA GLU A 148 -9.42 -9.60 16.17
C GLU A 148 -9.01 -8.62 17.28
N LYS A 149 -7.78 -8.10 17.23
CA LYS A 149 -7.30 -7.13 18.23
C LYS A 149 -8.10 -5.83 18.15
N ILE A 150 -8.42 -5.36 16.95
CA ILE A 150 -9.25 -4.16 16.74
C ILE A 150 -10.66 -4.39 17.28
N ALA A 151 -11.26 -5.54 16.99
CA ALA A 151 -12.58 -5.92 17.46
C ALA A 151 -12.64 -5.90 19.00
N HIS A 152 -11.64 -6.48 19.65
CA HIS A 152 -11.50 -6.45 21.11
C HIS A 152 -11.30 -5.02 21.64
N TYR A 153 -10.37 -4.26 21.05
CA TYR A 153 -10.02 -2.90 21.47
C TYR A 153 -11.20 -1.91 21.36
N LEU A 154 -12.03 -2.05 20.32
CA LEU A 154 -13.17 -1.17 20.07
C LEU A 154 -14.51 -1.74 20.57
N HIS A 155 -14.50 -2.93 21.19
CA HIS A 155 -15.71 -3.65 21.63
C HIS A 155 -16.77 -3.81 20.51
N ILE A 156 -16.33 -4.24 19.32
CA ILE A 156 -17.17 -4.52 18.16
C ILE A 156 -16.89 -5.92 17.61
N SER A 157 -17.75 -6.45 16.74
CA SER A 157 -17.49 -7.76 16.11
C SER A 157 -16.34 -7.67 15.08
N LYS A 158 -15.59 -8.78 14.92
CA LYS A 158 -14.60 -8.91 13.83
C LYS A 158 -15.22 -8.63 12.45
N ARG A 159 -16.46 -9.07 12.23
CA ARG A 159 -17.20 -8.78 11.00
C ARG A 159 -17.43 -7.28 10.80
N THR A 160 -17.72 -6.55 11.87
CA THR A 160 -17.85 -5.07 11.81
C THR A 160 -16.53 -4.41 11.43
N VAL A 161 -15.40 -4.89 11.95
CA VAL A 161 -14.06 -4.42 11.56
C VAL A 161 -13.83 -4.66 10.07
N GLU A 162 -14.10 -5.86 9.57
CA GLU A 162 -13.96 -6.21 8.15
C GLU A 162 -14.82 -5.32 7.25
N THR A 163 -16.08 -5.07 7.64
CA THR A 163 -16.97 -4.15 6.92
C THR A 163 -16.40 -2.73 6.86
N HIS A 164 -15.85 -2.22 7.97
CA HIS A 164 -15.22 -0.90 7.97
C HIS A 164 -13.99 -0.85 7.07
N ILE A 165 -13.15 -1.89 7.07
CA ILE A 165 -11.98 -1.98 6.19
C ILE A 165 -12.41 -2.03 4.72
N SER A 166 -13.35 -2.89 4.36
CA SER A 166 -13.84 -3.00 2.98
C SER A 166 -14.43 -1.68 2.48
N ALA A 167 -15.21 -0.99 3.31
CA ALA A 167 -15.78 0.30 2.95
C ALA A 167 -14.70 1.39 2.80
N ALA A 168 -13.67 1.39 3.66
CA ALA A 168 -12.54 2.32 3.54
C ALA A 168 -11.76 2.11 2.23
N LEU A 169 -11.49 0.85 1.86
CA LEU A 169 -10.81 0.52 0.61
C LEU A 169 -11.65 0.95 -0.61
N ALA A 170 -12.97 0.77 -0.56
CA ALA A 170 -13.86 1.20 -1.63
C ALA A 170 -13.84 2.74 -1.82
N ASP A 171 -13.86 3.51 -0.73
CA ASP A 171 -13.78 4.97 -0.78
C ASP A 171 -12.45 5.43 -1.39
N ILE A 172 -11.33 4.83 -0.95
CA ILE A 172 -10.00 5.15 -1.47
C ILE A 172 -9.90 4.80 -2.96
N ARG A 173 -10.33 3.60 -3.35
CA ARG A 173 -10.35 3.18 -4.77
C ARG A 173 -11.15 4.16 -5.62
N LYS A 174 -12.33 4.60 -5.14
CA LYS A 174 -13.15 5.58 -5.84
C LYS A 174 -12.42 6.91 -5.99
N ALA A 175 -11.77 7.41 -4.93
CA ALA A 175 -11.00 8.64 -4.99
C ALA A 175 -9.86 8.56 -6.01
N ILE A 176 -9.11 7.44 -6.01
CA ILE A 176 -8.03 7.17 -6.96
C ILE A 176 -8.55 7.15 -8.40
N ARG A 177 -9.67 6.45 -8.66
CA ARG A 177 -10.27 6.42 -10.00
C ARG A 177 -10.71 7.80 -10.48
N LEU A 178 -11.33 8.61 -9.60
CA LEU A 178 -11.73 9.97 -9.95
C LEU A 178 -10.50 10.83 -10.25
N PHE A 179 -9.47 10.73 -9.42
CA PHE A 179 -8.21 11.44 -9.65
C PHE A 179 -7.63 11.10 -11.02
N ILE A 180 -7.52 9.81 -11.36
CA ILE A 180 -7.05 9.35 -12.69
C ILE A 180 -7.96 9.83 -13.83
N PHE A 181 -9.29 9.89 -13.64
CA PHE A 181 -10.23 10.32 -14.68
C PHE A 181 -10.16 11.82 -14.98
N PHE A 182 -9.83 12.64 -13.98
CA PHE A 182 -9.69 14.09 -14.13
C PHE A 182 -8.27 14.54 -14.50
N LEU A 183 -7.36 13.58 -14.74
CA LEU A 183 -6.03 13.77 -15.32
C LEU A 183 -6.09 13.58 -16.84
#